data_AF-Q11BZ8-F1
#
_entry.id   AF-Q11BZ8-F1
#
_cell.length_a   1.000
_cell.length_b   1.000
_cell.length_c   1.000
_cell.angle_alpha   90.00
_cell.angle_beta   90.00
_cell.angle_gamma   90.00
#
_symmetry.space_group_name_H-M   'P 1'
#
loop_
_entity.id
_entity.type
_entity.pdbx_description
1 polymer ?
#
loop_
_entity_poly.entity_id
_entity_poly.type
_entity_poly.pdbx_seq_one_letter_code
_entity_poly.pdbx_strand_id
1 'polypeptide(L)'
;MKSYNLSAIGIEVIFDLGLGQISKLVVTRDGRELSPFHTVPWRDDPNQEFPEGTDPHLERMSVDFFCAPFAKSDIENTPLHGWPANAPWTLLEEEDFEGSKRASFLLSKTVMGGQVIKTLTVRDRHPFLYQSHRFVGSQGSIPVAYHPMVSLPSGGVVSVSPKLRAETMAISLEPDPERGKSALAYPSTSEDLHAFPTSDGGQVDLLRYPIADINEDLVMLIENPANPLGWTAVVRPNERDIAIALKQPAVLPATIFWYSNGGRFYAPWNGRHRGVLGVEEACTYFAYGHSSSISDNHLSRNGIKTAISLEGDPEIRCVIGATTLFGHETEAERIDIVDGQLRVTMRGGHNFMLPYDADFLAKSAKQGAGSGSARAIAD
;
A
#
# COMPACT_ATOMS: atom_id res chain seq x y z
N MET A 1 1.87 12.95 21.39
CA MET A 1 2.25 11.85 20.46
C MET A 1 3.65 12.13 19.94
N LYS A 2 4.55 11.14 19.89
CA LYS A 2 5.89 11.33 19.29
C LYS A 2 5.77 11.15 17.78
N SER A 3 6.17 12.15 17.02
CA SER A 3 6.16 12.11 15.57
C SER A 3 7.46 12.69 15.01
N TYR A 4 7.74 12.37 13.75
CA TYR A 4 8.85 12.92 12.99
C TYR A 4 8.32 13.67 11.77
N ASN A 5 8.78 14.90 11.55
CA ASN A 5 8.45 15.67 10.35
C ASN A 5 9.61 15.57 9.35
N LEU A 6 9.31 15.11 8.15
CA LEU A 6 10.23 15.02 7.03
C LEU A 6 9.66 15.86 5.87
N SER A 7 10.38 16.86 5.41
CA SER A 7 9.91 17.78 4.37
C SER A 7 10.99 18.14 3.36
N ALA A 8 10.51 18.53 2.18
CA ALA A 8 11.28 19.13 1.09
C ALA A 8 10.37 20.17 0.39
N ILE A 9 10.89 20.92 -0.58
CA ILE A 9 10.08 21.92 -1.30
C ILE A 9 8.87 21.23 -1.95
N GLY A 10 7.66 21.57 -1.51
CA GLY A 10 6.42 21.05 -2.08
C GLY A 10 5.95 19.71 -1.53
N ILE A 11 6.55 19.18 -0.46
CA ILE A 11 6.07 17.97 0.20
C ILE A 11 6.38 17.96 1.70
N GLU A 12 5.39 17.57 2.50
CA GLU A 12 5.50 17.37 3.95
C GLU A 12 4.97 15.99 4.33
N VAL A 13 5.73 15.28 5.16
CA VAL A 13 5.38 13.96 5.68
C VAL A 13 5.54 13.94 7.20
N ILE A 14 4.52 13.47 7.90
CA ILE A 14 4.61 13.19 9.34
C ILE A 14 4.57 11.69 9.55
N PHE A 15 5.58 11.18 10.26
CA PHE A 15 5.69 9.78 10.65
C PHE A 15 5.35 9.62 12.15
N ASP A 16 4.40 8.74 12.48
CA ASP A 16 4.05 8.39 13.85
C ASP A 16 5.09 7.41 14.42
N LEU A 17 6.00 7.92 15.26
CA LEU A 17 7.06 7.12 15.88
C LEU A 17 6.52 6.12 16.92
N GLY A 18 5.25 6.21 17.32
CA GLY A 18 4.63 5.28 18.25
C GLY A 18 4.11 4.00 17.59
N LEU A 19 3.73 4.07 16.30
CA LEU A 19 3.09 2.95 15.58
C LEU A 19 3.81 2.55 14.29
N GLY A 20 4.52 3.48 13.61
CA GLY A 20 5.13 3.19 12.32
C GLY A 20 4.32 3.61 11.09
N GLN A 21 3.26 4.38 11.30
CA GLN A 21 2.38 4.84 10.23
C GLN A 21 2.78 6.21 9.72
N ILE A 22 2.50 6.49 8.45
CA ILE A 22 2.46 7.86 7.96
C ILE A 22 1.17 8.49 8.49
N SER A 23 1.27 9.52 9.32
CA SER A 23 0.09 10.19 9.89
C SER A 23 -0.35 11.39 9.06
N LYS A 24 0.52 11.92 8.20
CA LYS A 24 0.23 13.01 7.28
C LYS A 24 1.13 12.92 6.05
N LEU A 25 0.57 13.16 4.87
CA LEU A 25 1.29 13.38 3.61
C LEU A 25 0.58 14.50 2.86
N VAL A 26 1.26 15.63 2.71
CA VAL A 26 0.77 16.79 1.95
C VAL A 26 1.73 17.08 0.82
N VAL A 27 1.20 17.27 -0.38
CA VAL A 27 1.94 17.74 -1.55
C VAL A 27 1.47 19.15 -1.90
N THR A 28 2.38 20.12 -1.93
CA THR A 28 2.09 21.47 -2.39
C THR A 28 2.58 21.64 -3.82
N ARG A 29 1.64 21.75 -4.77
CA ARG A 29 1.94 21.85 -6.21
C ARG A 29 0.88 22.69 -6.92
N ASP A 30 1.28 23.41 -7.95
CA ASP A 30 0.35 24.18 -8.82
C ASP A 30 -0.54 25.16 -8.05
N GLY A 31 0.00 25.75 -6.96
CA GLY A 31 -0.73 26.67 -6.07
C GLY A 31 -1.76 25.99 -5.16
N ARG A 32 -1.70 24.66 -5.00
CA ARG A 32 -2.64 23.86 -4.22
C ARG A 32 -1.92 22.97 -3.22
N GLU A 33 -2.59 22.66 -2.12
CA GLU A 33 -2.22 21.58 -1.20
C GLU A 33 -3.10 20.37 -1.48
N LEU A 34 -2.44 19.22 -1.68
CA LEU A 34 -3.06 17.94 -1.99
C LEU A 34 -2.80 16.99 -0.82
N SER A 35 -3.84 16.39 -0.28
CA SER A 35 -3.76 15.41 0.81
C SER A 35 -4.77 14.31 0.55
N PRO A 36 -4.58 13.48 -0.50
CA PRO A 36 -5.65 12.63 -0.95
C PRO A 36 -5.87 11.39 -0.08
N PHE A 37 -4.95 11.11 0.84
CA PHE A 37 -4.96 9.90 1.67
C PHE A 37 -5.83 10.05 2.91
N HIS A 38 -6.39 8.93 3.36
CA HIS A 38 -7.38 8.85 4.42
C HIS A 38 -6.75 8.88 5.82
N THR A 39 -7.53 9.32 6.78
CA THR A 39 -7.26 9.20 8.22
C THR A 39 -8.56 8.83 8.90
N VAL A 40 -8.52 7.82 9.76
CA VAL A 40 -9.73 7.31 10.41
C VAL A 40 -10.44 8.42 11.21
N PRO A 41 -11.78 8.45 11.19
CA PRO A 41 -12.55 9.55 11.77
C PRO A 41 -12.52 9.57 13.31
N TRP A 42 -11.94 8.56 13.95
CA TRP A 42 -11.81 8.47 15.40
C TRP A 42 -10.39 8.75 15.91
N ARG A 43 -9.42 9.04 15.04
CA ARG A 43 -8.01 9.23 15.40
C ARG A 43 -7.82 10.22 16.55
N ASP A 44 -8.56 11.33 16.50
CA ASP A 44 -8.48 12.45 17.44
C ASP A 44 -9.77 12.61 18.26
N ASP A 45 -10.65 11.60 18.26
CA ASP A 45 -11.90 11.61 19.01
C ASP A 45 -11.63 11.22 20.48
N PRO A 46 -11.72 12.16 21.44
CA PRO A 46 -11.41 11.89 22.84
C PRO A 46 -12.43 10.95 23.50
N ASN A 47 -13.58 10.73 22.86
CA ASN A 47 -14.62 9.82 23.34
C ASN A 47 -14.58 8.47 22.63
N GLN A 48 -13.61 8.24 21.73
CA GLN A 48 -13.48 6.93 21.10
C GLN A 48 -13.04 5.90 22.13
N GLU A 49 -13.89 4.90 22.34
CA GLU A 49 -13.54 3.72 23.11
C GLU A 49 -12.99 2.64 22.19
N PHE A 50 -11.88 2.04 22.60
CA PHE A 50 -11.31 0.88 21.93
C PHE A 50 -11.56 -0.36 22.79
N PRO A 51 -12.29 -1.37 22.29
CA PRO A 51 -12.46 -2.63 23.00
C PRO A 51 -11.12 -3.22 23.41
N GLU A 52 -11.11 -3.94 24.54
CA GLU A 52 -9.92 -4.68 24.96
C GLU A 52 -9.46 -5.63 23.85
N GLY A 53 -8.15 -5.62 23.57
CA GLY A 53 -7.56 -6.42 22.49
C GLY A 53 -7.63 -5.76 21.11
N THR A 54 -8.07 -4.51 20.98
CA THR A 54 -7.92 -3.75 19.73
C THR A 54 -6.44 -3.63 19.37
N ASP A 55 -6.09 -3.97 18.12
CA ASP A 55 -4.71 -3.82 17.65
C ASP A 55 -4.31 -2.33 17.57
N PRO A 56 -3.10 -1.95 18.05
CA PRO A 56 -2.69 -0.55 18.16
C PRO A 56 -2.79 0.26 16.86
N HIS A 57 -2.57 -0.37 15.70
CA HIS A 57 -2.62 0.33 14.41
C HIS A 57 -4.01 0.90 14.11
N LEU A 58 -5.09 0.27 14.60
CA LEU A 58 -6.47 0.71 14.37
C LEU A 58 -6.81 2.00 15.10
N GLU A 59 -6.14 2.30 16.21
CA GLU A 59 -6.42 3.49 17.01
C GLU A 59 -6.17 4.78 16.24
N ARG A 60 -5.17 4.76 15.35
CA ARG A 60 -4.68 5.95 14.65
C ARG A 60 -4.38 5.71 13.18
N MET A 61 -5.11 4.78 12.55
CA MET A 61 -4.89 4.40 11.17
C MET A 61 -4.95 5.62 10.22
N SER A 62 -3.85 5.90 9.53
CA SER A 62 -3.71 7.05 8.63
C SER A 62 -2.77 6.76 7.48
N VAL A 63 -3.01 7.49 6.38
CA VAL A 63 -2.24 7.58 5.14
C VAL A 63 -1.75 6.25 4.59
N ASP A 64 -0.70 5.68 5.19
CA ASP A 64 -0.06 4.42 4.83
C ASP A 64 0.65 3.81 6.05
N PHE A 65 0.74 2.49 6.08
CA PHE A 65 1.58 1.73 7.00
C PHE A 65 2.08 0.44 6.34
N PHE A 66 3.23 -0.05 6.80
CA PHE A 66 3.83 -1.27 6.26
C PHE A 66 3.44 -2.46 7.12
N CYS A 67 2.95 -3.51 6.47
CA CYS A 67 2.51 -4.73 7.10
C CYS A 67 3.59 -5.80 6.96
N ALA A 68 4.02 -6.37 8.08
CA ALA A 68 4.94 -7.51 8.08
C ALA A 68 4.78 -8.33 9.38
N PRO A 69 4.03 -9.46 9.33
CA PRO A 69 3.33 -9.97 8.16
C PRO A 69 2.12 -9.11 7.75
N PHE A 70 1.71 -9.18 6.48
CA PHE A 70 0.36 -8.76 6.07
C PHE A 70 -0.70 -9.70 6.65
N ALA A 71 -1.84 -9.13 7.05
CA ALA A 71 -2.90 -9.80 7.80
C ALA A 71 -2.40 -10.39 9.12
N LYS A 72 -2.98 -11.52 9.55
CA LYS A 72 -2.66 -12.15 10.83
C LYS A 72 -1.31 -12.86 10.77
N SER A 73 -0.50 -12.67 11.81
CA SER A 73 0.62 -13.56 12.11
C SER A 73 0.15 -14.78 12.91
N ASP A 74 0.32 -15.96 12.34
CA ASP A 74 0.11 -17.26 12.98
C ASP A 74 1.42 -18.04 13.18
N ILE A 75 2.57 -17.36 12.99
CA ILE A 75 3.93 -17.87 13.24
C ILE A 75 4.55 -17.16 14.46
N GLU A 76 4.59 -15.82 14.45
CA GLU A 76 4.96 -15.01 15.61
C GLU A 76 3.71 -14.42 16.28
N ASN A 77 3.67 -14.34 17.60
CA ASN A 77 2.55 -13.68 18.30
C ASN A 77 2.69 -12.15 18.15
N THR A 78 2.04 -11.59 17.14
CA THR A 78 2.05 -10.16 16.83
C THR A 78 0.63 -9.66 16.57
N PRO A 79 0.36 -8.34 16.75
CA PRO A 79 -0.89 -7.71 16.32
C PRO A 79 -1.19 -7.96 14.85
N LEU A 80 -2.44 -7.75 14.42
CA LEU A 80 -2.78 -7.76 12.99
C LEU A 80 -1.89 -6.75 12.23
N HIS A 81 -1.40 -7.16 11.06
CA HIS A 81 -0.41 -6.44 10.24
C HIS A 81 1.00 -6.31 10.85
N GLY A 82 1.27 -7.02 11.95
CA GLY A 82 2.61 -7.20 12.50
C GLY A 82 3.18 -5.98 13.22
N TRP A 83 4.38 -6.15 13.78
CA TRP A 83 5.03 -5.09 14.56
C TRP A 83 5.33 -3.79 13.80
N PRO A 84 5.68 -3.79 12.49
CA PRO A 84 6.01 -2.56 11.78
C PRO A 84 4.88 -1.51 11.76
N ALA A 85 3.62 -1.93 11.85
CA ALA A 85 2.44 -1.06 11.91
C ALA A 85 1.92 -0.77 13.33
N ASN A 86 2.47 -1.46 14.35
CA ASN A 86 1.90 -1.53 15.69
C ASN A 86 2.90 -1.22 16.82
N ALA A 87 4.14 -0.83 16.52
CA ALA A 87 5.18 -0.66 17.54
C ALA A 87 6.02 0.61 17.36
N PRO A 88 6.70 1.07 18.43
CA PRO A 88 7.54 2.26 18.37
C PRO A 88 8.75 2.13 17.46
N TRP A 89 9.17 3.28 16.91
CA TRP A 89 10.32 3.47 16.05
C TRP A 89 11.27 4.53 16.62
N THR A 90 12.57 4.36 16.38
CA THR A 90 13.61 5.30 16.80
C THR A 90 14.36 5.81 15.58
N LEU A 91 14.56 7.13 15.47
CA LEU A 91 15.41 7.72 14.43
C LEU A 91 16.84 7.17 14.58
N LEU A 92 17.40 6.64 13.49
CA LEU A 92 18.79 6.22 13.40
C LEU A 92 19.67 7.34 12.85
N GLU A 93 19.24 7.90 11.71
CA GLU A 93 20.00 8.88 10.95
C GLU A 93 19.06 9.77 10.14
N GLU A 94 19.49 11.01 9.91
CA GLU A 94 18.93 11.92 8.92
C GLU A 94 20.06 12.43 8.03
N GLU A 95 19.78 12.51 6.73
CA GLU A 95 20.70 12.98 5.70
C GLU A 95 19.98 13.97 4.78
N ASP A 96 20.62 15.12 4.55
CA ASP A 96 20.27 16.05 3.48
C ASP A 96 21.19 15.80 2.27
N PHE A 97 20.64 15.66 1.07
CA PHE A 97 21.43 15.49 -0.16
C PHE A 97 20.70 16.10 -1.36
N GLU A 98 21.38 16.96 -2.14
CA GLU A 98 20.87 17.52 -3.41
C GLU A 98 19.38 17.94 -3.42
N GLY A 99 18.95 18.78 -2.48
CA GLY A 99 17.53 19.18 -2.38
C GLY A 99 16.60 18.02 -2.02
N SER A 100 17.12 17.00 -1.34
CA SER A 100 16.39 15.85 -0.83
C SER A 100 16.71 15.66 0.64
N LYS A 101 15.77 15.08 1.37
CA LYS A 101 15.94 14.70 2.76
C LYS A 101 15.56 13.23 2.93
N ARG A 102 16.36 12.50 3.67
CA ARG A 102 16.13 11.10 4.05
C ARG A 102 16.26 10.94 5.54
N ALA A 103 15.37 10.14 6.12
CA ALA A 103 15.50 9.69 7.49
C ALA A 103 15.29 8.17 7.58
N SER A 104 16.12 7.49 8.35
CA SER A 104 16.04 6.06 8.61
C SER A 104 15.65 5.81 10.08
N PHE A 105 14.81 4.81 10.31
CA PHE A 105 14.22 4.51 11.61
C PHE A 105 14.34 3.01 11.91
N LEU A 106 14.68 2.68 13.15
CA LEU A 106 14.73 1.31 13.66
C LEU A 106 13.45 0.95 14.40
N LEU A 107 12.84 -0.17 14.03
CA LEU A 107 11.72 -0.76 14.76
C LEU A 107 12.19 -1.27 16.14
N SER A 108 11.43 -0.98 17.19
CA SER A 108 11.74 -1.43 18.56
C SER A 108 11.54 -2.94 18.81
N LYS A 109 10.91 -3.63 17.87
CA LYS A 109 10.62 -5.06 17.88
C LYS A 109 11.40 -5.75 16.76
N THR A 110 11.70 -7.03 16.96
CA THR A 110 12.22 -7.89 15.91
C THR A 110 11.07 -8.46 15.08
N VAL A 111 11.33 -8.72 13.80
CA VAL A 111 10.44 -9.46 12.91
C VAL A 111 11.19 -10.66 12.37
N MET A 112 10.67 -11.86 12.63
CA MET A 112 11.31 -13.13 12.26
C MET A 112 12.77 -13.20 12.76
N GLY A 113 12.98 -12.79 14.01
CA GLY A 113 14.28 -12.77 14.69
C GLY A 113 15.23 -11.62 14.32
N GLY A 114 14.94 -10.83 13.28
CA GLY A 114 15.81 -9.76 12.79
C GLY A 114 15.28 -8.34 13.03
N GLN A 115 16.09 -7.34 12.71
CA GLN A 115 15.72 -5.93 12.78
C GLN A 115 14.98 -5.48 11.51
N VAL A 116 14.11 -4.48 11.65
CA VAL A 116 13.50 -3.79 10.51
C VAL A 116 13.88 -2.32 10.53
N ILE A 117 14.43 -1.85 9.42
CA ILE A 117 14.77 -0.45 9.19
C ILE A 117 13.81 0.13 8.17
N LYS A 118 13.10 1.20 8.53
CA LYS A 118 12.27 1.99 7.63
C LYS A 118 13.04 3.20 7.16
N THR A 119 13.10 3.45 5.87
CA THR A 119 13.71 4.67 5.32
C THR A 119 12.66 5.45 4.54
N LEU A 120 12.54 6.72 4.88
CA LEU A 120 11.66 7.68 4.21
C LEU A 120 12.53 8.69 3.48
N THR A 121 12.20 8.98 2.22
CA THR A 121 12.90 10.00 1.42
C THR A 121 11.88 10.92 0.75
N VAL A 122 12.13 12.22 0.84
CA VAL A 122 11.41 13.29 0.13
C VAL A 122 12.41 14.11 -0.67
N ARG A 123 11.97 14.69 -1.79
CA ARG A 123 12.82 15.47 -2.69
C ARG A 123 12.11 16.73 -3.14
N ASP A 124 12.88 17.79 -3.32
CA ASP A 124 12.39 19.09 -3.76
C ASP A 124 11.60 18.93 -5.06
N ARG A 125 10.35 19.37 -5.02
CA ARG A 125 9.39 19.40 -6.11
C ARG A 125 8.93 18.03 -6.60
N HIS A 126 9.40 16.93 -6.00
CA HIS A 126 8.84 15.60 -6.24
C HIS A 126 7.54 15.46 -5.45
N PRO A 127 6.42 15.11 -6.10
CA PRO A 127 5.13 14.94 -5.43
C PRO A 127 5.00 13.57 -4.73
N PHE A 128 6.12 12.98 -4.32
CA PHE A 128 6.22 11.58 -3.93
C PHE A 128 7.00 11.38 -2.63
N LEU A 129 6.43 10.58 -1.75
CA LEU A 129 7.14 9.93 -0.65
C LEU A 129 7.71 8.60 -1.15
N TYR A 130 9.02 8.45 -1.04
CA TYR A 130 9.75 7.22 -1.35
C TYR A 130 9.99 6.45 -0.05
N GLN A 131 9.51 5.21 0.02
CA GLN A 131 9.55 4.42 1.24
C GLN A 131 10.25 3.09 1.00
N SER A 132 11.09 2.68 1.95
CA SER A 132 11.64 1.33 1.98
C SER A 132 11.66 0.71 3.37
N HIS A 133 11.58 -0.61 3.41
CA HIS A 133 11.71 -1.42 4.62
C HIS A 133 12.75 -2.50 4.36
N ARG A 134 13.87 -2.43 5.09
CA ARG A 134 14.96 -3.41 5.04
C ARG A 134 14.89 -4.32 6.25
N PHE A 135 14.88 -5.62 5.99
CA PHE A 135 15.00 -6.65 7.02
C PHE A 135 16.48 -6.96 7.21
N VAL A 136 16.95 -7.06 8.45
CA VAL A 136 18.38 -7.26 8.77
C VAL A 136 18.52 -8.42 9.74
N GLY A 137 19.11 -9.51 9.29
CA GLY A 137 19.26 -10.74 10.06
C GLY A 137 17.96 -11.53 10.26
N SER A 138 16.85 -11.12 9.64
CA SER A 138 15.57 -11.84 9.70
C SER A 138 15.67 -13.16 8.91
N GLN A 139 14.86 -14.15 9.31
CA GLN A 139 14.92 -15.50 8.72
C GLN A 139 13.57 -15.96 8.16
N GLY A 140 13.61 -16.92 7.23
CA GLY A 140 12.40 -17.53 6.66
C GLY A 140 11.74 -16.65 5.59
N SER A 141 10.42 -16.65 5.56
CA SER A 141 9.65 -15.87 4.57
C SER A 141 8.44 -15.21 5.22
N ILE A 142 7.99 -14.09 4.66
CA ILE A 142 6.93 -13.30 5.25
C ILE A 142 6.06 -12.64 4.17
N PRO A 143 4.71 -12.65 4.27
CA PRO A 143 3.87 -11.83 3.43
C PRO A 143 3.98 -10.37 3.85
N VAL A 144 3.99 -9.45 2.88
CA VAL A 144 4.13 -8.01 3.16
C VAL A 144 3.17 -7.20 2.31
N ALA A 145 2.80 -6.02 2.80
CA ALA A 145 2.16 -5.01 1.99
C ALA A 145 2.47 -3.61 2.49
N TYR A 146 2.48 -2.64 1.56
CA TYR A 146 2.20 -1.26 1.91
C TYR A 146 0.70 -1.05 1.86
N HIS A 147 0.15 -0.22 2.74
CA HIS A 147 -1.28 -0.10 2.95
C HIS A 147 -1.77 1.36 2.82
N PRO A 148 -1.47 2.07 1.72
CA PRO A 148 -1.98 3.41 1.54
C PRO A 148 -3.50 3.39 1.38
N MET A 149 -4.19 4.31 2.03
CA MET A 149 -5.63 4.46 1.97
C MET A 149 -5.99 5.78 1.32
N VAL A 150 -6.77 5.76 0.25
CA VAL A 150 -7.23 6.97 -0.44
C VAL A 150 -8.62 7.36 0.08
N SER A 151 -8.78 8.65 0.40
CA SER A 151 -10.07 9.23 0.81
C SER A 151 -10.89 9.57 -0.43
N LEU A 152 -12.12 9.06 -0.49
CA LEU A 152 -13.07 9.15 -1.62
C LEU A 152 -14.48 9.55 -1.13
N PRO A 153 -14.63 10.63 -0.34
CA PRO A 153 -15.94 11.04 0.17
C PRO A 153 -16.92 11.45 -0.95
N SER A 154 -16.38 11.84 -2.12
CA SER A 154 -17.14 12.23 -3.31
C SER A 154 -17.16 11.15 -4.40
N GLY A 155 -16.70 9.93 -4.09
CA GLY A 155 -16.43 8.91 -5.11
C GLY A 155 -15.07 9.06 -5.79
N GLY A 156 -14.72 8.11 -6.66
CA GLY A 156 -13.44 8.10 -7.36
C GLY A 156 -13.40 7.18 -8.58
N VAL A 157 -12.40 7.41 -9.42
CA VAL A 157 -12.10 6.59 -10.60
C VAL A 157 -10.71 6.01 -10.43
N VAL A 158 -10.58 4.70 -10.56
CA VAL A 158 -9.31 4.00 -10.38
C VAL A 158 -8.79 3.57 -11.73
N SER A 159 -7.47 3.66 -11.92
CA SER A 159 -6.78 3.11 -13.08
C SER A 159 -5.56 2.36 -12.58
N VAL A 160 -5.24 1.23 -13.20
CA VAL A 160 -4.17 0.35 -12.77
C VAL A 160 -3.30 -0.08 -13.96
N SER A 161 -2.04 -0.42 -13.69
CA SER A 161 -1.23 -1.18 -14.65
C SER A 161 -1.95 -2.49 -15.02
N PRO A 162 -1.73 -3.04 -16.23
CA PRO A 162 -2.38 -4.25 -16.70
C PRO A 162 -2.37 -5.39 -15.67
N LYS A 163 -3.53 -5.97 -15.39
CA LYS A 163 -3.68 -7.10 -14.45
C LYS A 163 -3.98 -8.37 -15.22
N LEU A 164 -3.62 -9.52 -14.64
CA LEU A 164 -4.06 -10.82 -15.18
C LEU A 164 -5.54 -11.05 -14.90
N ARG A 165 -5.96 -10.77 -13.67
CA ARG A 165 -7.34 -10.92 -13.18
C ARG A 165 -7.47 -10.33 -11.77
N ALA A 166 -8.71 -10.21 -11.33
CA ALA A 166 -9.10 -10.00 -9.94
C ALA A 166 -9.63 -11.28 -9.32
N GLU A 167 -9.43 -11.44 -8.01
CA GLU A 167 -9.94 -12.57 -7.22
C GLU A 167 -10.37 -12.12 -5.82
N THR A 168 -11.41 -12.74 -5.27
CA THR A 168 -11.78 -12.63 -3.85
C THR A 168 -11.42 -13.90 -3.09
N MET A 169 -11.34 -13.78 -1.76
CA MET A 169 -11.15 -14.92 -0.87
C MET A 169 -12.35 -15.88 -0.88
N ALA A 170 -12.19 -17.07 -0.29
CA ALA A 170 -13.26 -18.05 -0.11
C ALA A 170 -14.39 -17.54 0.79
N ILE A 171 -14.06 -16.65 1.73
CA ILE A 171 -14.98 -16.06 2.70
C ILE A 171 -14.69 -14.57 2.74
N SER A 172 -15.73 -13.74 2.89
CA SER A 172 -15.59 -12.30 3.07
C SER A 172 -14.86 -11.94 4.35
N LEU A 173 -14.42 -10.67 4.47
CA LEU A 173 -13.79 -10.15 5.68
C LEU A 173 -14.72 -10.22 6.89
N GLU A 174 -15.99 -9.87 6.70
CA GLU A 174 -17.04 -9.88 7.72
C GLU A 174 -18.17 -10.84 7.27
N PRO A 175 -18.03 -12.17 7.49
CA PRO A 175 -19.04 -13.13 7.06
C PRO A 175 -20.28 -13.15 7.97
N ASP A 176 -20.15 -12.65 9.20
CA ASP A 176 -21.26 -12.51 10.14
C ASP A 176 -22.08 -11.26 9.81
N PRO A 177 -23.35 -11.40 9.38
CA PRO A 177 -24.18 -10.27 8.98
C PRO A 177 -24.51 -9.31 10.14
N GLU A 178 -24.37 -9.74 11.40
CA GLU A 178 -24.52 -8.84 12.54
C GLU A 178 -23.30 -7.93 12.72
N ARG A 179 -22.14 -8.34 12.18
CA ARG A 179 -20.88 -7.61 12.30
C ARG A 179 -20.52 -6.79 11.08
N GLY A 180 -20.92 -7.24 9.89
CA GLY A 180 -20.64 -6.48 8.68
C GLY A 180 -21.37 -6.94 7.44
N LYS A 181 -21.02 -6.31 6.32
CA LYS A 181 -21.66 -6.52 5.02
C LYS A 181 -20.63 -6.43 3.90
N SER A 182 -20.67 -7.38 2.98
CA SER A 182 -19.87 -7.39 1.76
C SER A 182 -20.77 -7.31 0.51
N ALA A 183 -20.31 -6.59 -0.50
CA ALA A 183 -21.01 -6.43 -1.77
C ALA A 183 -20.52 -7.41 -2.84
N LEU A 184 -19.24 -7.78 -2.82
CA LEU A 184 -18.69 -8.72 -3.81
C LEU A 184 -19.12 -10.16 -3.52
N ALA A 185 -19.08 -11.01 -4.53
CA ALA A 185 -19.21 -12.45 -4.35
C ALA A 185 -17.89 -13.06 -3.81
N TYR A 186 -18.01 -14.01 -2.87
CA TYR A 186 -16.89 -14.75 -2.29
C TYR A 186 -17.16 -16.26 -2.36
N PRO A 187 -16.25 -17.07 -2.92
CA PRO A 187 -15.16 -16.69 -3.81
C PRO A 187 -15.66 -16.27 -5.20
N SER A 188 -14.87 -15.45 -5.88
CA SER A 188 -15.11 -15.03 -7.25
C SER A 188 -13.81 -14.64 -7.95
N THR A 189 -13.82 -14.68 -9.28
CA THR A 189 -12.72 -14.23 -10.14
C THR A 189 -13.24 -13.58 -11.42
N SER A 190 -12.52 -12.61 -11.95
CA SER A 190 -12.79 -12.01 -13.26
C SER A 190 -11.50 -11.49 -13.90
N GLU A 191 -11.32 -11.73 -15.19
CA GLU A 191 -10.28 -11.07 -16.00
C GLU A 191 -10.69 -9.64 -16.40
N ASP A 192 -12.00 -9.35 -16.41
CA ASP A 192 -12.54 -8.00 -16.66
C ASP A 192 -12.83 -7.28 -15.35
N LEU A 193 -12.01 -6.27 -15.05
CA LEU A 193 -12.15 -5.46 -13.83
C LEU A 193 -13.42 -4.58 -13.84
N HIS A 194 -14.01 -4.33 -15.00
CA HIS A 194 -15.26 -3.57 -15.12
C HIS A 194 -16.51 -4.41 -14.82
N ALA A 195 -16.35 -5.73 -14.71
CA ALA A 195 -17.44 -6.69 -14.53
C ALA A 195 -17.05 -7.75 -13.49
N PHE A 196 -17.02 -7.37 -12.22
CA PHE A 196 -16.74 -8.29 -11.11
C PHE A 196 -18.02 -8.77 -10.41
N PRO A 197 -18.21 -10.08 -10.16
CA PRO A 197 -19.45 -10.59 -9.58
C PRO A 197 -19.76 -10.07 -8.17
N THR A 198 -21.03 -9.74 -7.93
CA THR A 198 -21.57 -9.30 -6.63
C THR A 198 -22.38 -10.41 -5.95
N SER A 199 -22.56 -10.30 -4.63
CA SER A 199 -23.24 -11.32 -3.80
C SER A 199 -24.72 -11.50 -4.13
N ASP A 200 -25.36 -10.52 -4.77
CA ASP A 200 -26.75 -10.57 -5.25
C ASP A 200 -26.88 -11.14 -6.68
N GLY A 201 -25.79 -11.63 -7.27
CA GLY A 201 -25.77 -12.20 -8.62
C GLY A 201 -25.56 -11.18 -9.75
N GLY A 202 -25.36 -9.90 -9.42
CA GLY A 202 -24.99 -8.84 -10.36
C GLY A 202 -23.49 -8.74 -10.65
N GLN A 203 -23.08 -7.58 -11.15
CA GLN A 203 -21.70 -7.22 -11.42
C GLN A 203 -21.44 -5.76 -11.05
N VAL A 204 -20.19 -5.45 -10.70
CA VAL A 204 -19.72 -4.08 -10.42
C VAL A 204 -18.39 -3.80 -11.11
N ASP A 205 -18.15 -2.53 -11.40
CA ASP A 205 -16.87 -2.02 -11.89
C ASP A 205 -15.93 -1.78 -10.69
N LEU A 206 -14.88 -2.61 -10.55
CA LEU A 206 -13.85 -2.42 -9.51
C LEU A 206 -13.05 -1.12 -9.72
N LEU A 207 -13.07 -0.55 -10.91
CA LEU A 207 -12.37 0.70 -11.20
C LEU A 207 -13.19 1.96 -10.84
N ARG A 208 -14.28 1.79 -10.09
CA ARG A 208 -15.11 2.88 -9.54
C ARG A 208 -15.25 2.76 -8.03
N TYR A 209 -15.40 3.90 -7.39
CA TYR A 209 -15.80 3.99 -5.99
C TYR A 209 -16.97 4.97 -5.82
N PRO A 210 -17.98 4.65 -4.99
CA PRO A 210 -18.14 3.39 -4.26
C PRO A 210 -18.61 2.24 -5.17
N ILE A 211 -18.39 0.99 -4.73
CA ILE A 211 -18.95 -0.20 -5.38
C ILE A 211 -20.34 -0.58 -4.83
N ALA A 212 -20.70 -0.08 -3.64
CA ALA A 212 -22.00 -0.23 -3.01
C ALA A 212 -22.21 0.83 -1.90
N ASP A 213 -23.46 1.03 -1.48
CA ASP A 213 -23.83 2.03 -0.46
C ASP A 213 -23.24 1.74 0.93
N ILE A 214 -23.14 0.46 1.27
CA ILE A 214 -22.58 -0.06 2.52
C ILE A 214 -21.88 -1.37 2.21
N ASN A 215 -20.56 -1.39 2.38
CA ASN A 215 -19.77 -2.58 2.16
C ASN A 215 -18.42 -2.55 2.87
N GLU A 216 -17.87 -3.74 3.06
CA GLU A 216 -16.51 -4.03 3.48
C GLU A 216 -16.02 -5.20 2.64
N ASP A 217 -15.18 -4.92 1.65
CA ASP A 217 -14.75 -5.90 0.66
C ASP A 217 -13.25 -5.86 0.43
N LEU A 218 -12.69 -7.03 0.12
CA LEU A 218 -11.29 -7.19 -0.24
C LEU A 218 -11.20 -8.01 -1.53
N VAL A 219 -10.56 -7.45 -2.54
CA VAL A 219 -10.29 -8.10 -3.83
C VAL A 219 -8.82 -7.93 -4.19
N MET A 220 -8.17 -9.01 -4.60
CA MET A 220 -6.79 -9.00 -5.06
C MET A 220 -6.74 -8.87 -6.57
N LEU A 221 -5.99 -7.89 -7.06
CA LEU A 221 -5.64 -7.73 -8.47
C LEU A 221 -4.24 -8.28 -8.69
N ILE A 222 -4.15 -9.36 -9.46
CA ILE A 222 -2.88 -10.04 -9.74
C ILE A 222 -2.17 -9.29 -10.88
N GLU A 223 -0.93 -8.88 -10.67
CA GLU A 223 -0.17 -8.15 -11.68
C GLU A 223 0.10 -8.98 -12.92
N ASN A 224 0.06 -8.33 -14.08
CA ASN A 224 0.70 -8.89 -15.26
C ASN A 224 2.22 -8.85 -15.06
N PRO A 225 2.93 -10.00 -15.07
CA PRO A 225 4.37 -10.05 -14.82
C PRO A 225 5.20 -9.35 -15.91
N ALA A 226 4.60 -9.02 -17.07
CA ALA A 226 5.24 -8.21 -18.11
C ALA A 226 5.36 -6.73 -17.75
N ASN A 227 4.69 -6.26 -16.68
CA ASN A 227 4.74 -4.87 -16.27
C ASN A 227 6.15 -4.50 -15.75
N PRO A 228 6.83 -3.50 -16.35
CA PRO A 228 8.09 -3.00 -15.81
C PRO A 228 7.89 -2.16 -14.54
N LEU A 229 6.67 -1.64 -14.33
CA LEU A 229 6.26 -0.81 -13.21
C LEU A 229 4.80 -1.16 -12.86
N GLY A 230 4.54 -1.48 -11.60
CA GLY A 230 3.18 -1.63 -11.09
C GLY A 230 2.70 -0.27 -10.61
N TRP A 231 1.50 0.13 -11.02
CA TRP A 231 0.95 1.42 -10.65
C TRP A 231 -0.55 1.35 -10.43
N THR A 232 -1.01 2.19 -9.50
CA THR A 232 -2.41 2.51 -9.26
C THR A 232 -2.55 4.03 -9.22
N ALA A 233 -3.51 4.56 -9.97
CA ALA A 233 -3.89 5.96 -9.97
C ALA A 233 -5.36 6.07 -9.55
N VAL A 234 -5.62 6.79 -8.46
CA VAL A 234 -6.97 7.05 -7.97
C VAL A 234 -7.28 8.52 -8.22
N VAL A 235 -8.08 8.78 -9.25
CA VAL A 235 -8.53 10.11 -9.63
C VAL A 235 -9.74 10.49 -8.79
N ARG A 236 -9.68 11.70 -8.21
CA ARG A 236 -10.72 12.31 -7.39
C ARG A 236 -11.28 13.53 -8.10
N PRO A 237 -12.32 13.37 -8.95
CA PRO A 237 -12.75 14.44 -9.86
C PRO A 237 -13.23 15.70 -9.12
N ASN A 238 -13.90 15.54 -7.99
CA ASN A 238 -14.44 16.65 -7.21
C ASN A 238 -13.34 17.41 -6.47
N GLU A 239 -12.35 16.70 -5.94
CA GLU A 239 -11.21 17.26 -5.22
C GLU A 239 -10.06 17.66 -6.15
N ARG A 240 -10.20 17.35 -7.44
CA ARG A 240 -9.31 17.78 -8.52
C ARG A 240 -7.87 17.30 -8.30
N ASP A 241 -7.69 16.10 -7.77
CA ASP A 241 -6.38 15.49 -7.59
C ASP A 241 -6.35 14.01 -7.97
N ILE A 242 -5.13 13.46 -8.03
CA ILE A 242 -4.86 12.06 -8.35
C ILE A 242 -3.89 11.53 -7.29
N ALA A 243 -4.31 10.53 -6.52
CA ALA A 243 -3.40 9.75 -5.67
C ALA A 243 -2.71 8.69 -6.52
N ILE A 244 -1.41 8.50 -6.35
CA ILE A 244 -0.62 7.54 -7.11
C ILE A 244 0.15 6.63 -6.14
N ALA A 245 0.08 5.32 -6.37
CA ALA A 245 0.93 4.32 -5.73
C ALA A 245 1.74 3.58 -6.80
N LEU A 246 3.04 3.39 -6.56
CA LEU A 246 3.97 2.71 -7.46
C LEU A 246 4.75 1.62 -6.72
N LYS A 247 4.95 0.50 -7.40
CA LYS A 247 5.67 -0.67 -6.87
C LYS A 247 6.48 -1.39 -7.94
N GLN A 248 7.28 -2.35 -7.49
CA GLN A 248 7.93 -3.33 -8.37
C GLN A 248 7.08 -4.60 -8.43
N PRO A 249 6.48 -4.96 -9.58
CA PRO A 249 5.63 -6.15 -9.70
C PRO A 249 6.36 -7.46 -9.35
N ALA A 250 7.67 -7.53 -9.62
CA ALA A 250 8.48 -8.73 -9.30
C ALA A 250 8.69 -8.97 -7.79
N VAL A 251 8.49 -7.93 -6.97
CA VAL A 251 8.58 -7.97 -5.50
C VAL A 251 7.18 -8.01 -4.89
N LEU A 252 6.28 -7.13 -5.35
CA LEU A 252 4.89 -7.00 -4.89
C LEU A 252 3.92 -7.37 -6.03
N PRO A 253 3.69 -8.67 -6.29
CA PRO A 253 2.97 -9.13 -7.48
C PRO A 253 1.46 -8.94 -7.42
N ALA A 254 0.92 -8.35 -6.36
CA ALA A 254 -0.50 -8.11 -6.20
C ALA A 254 -0.78 -6.69 -5.70
N THR A 255 -1.91 -6.13 -6.12
CA THR A 255 -2.52 -4.95 -5.49
C THR A 255 -3.83 -5.42 -4.89
N ILE A 256 -4.00 -5.27 -3.58
CA ILE A 256 -5.26 -5.56 -2.92
C ILE A 256 -6.06 -4.27 -2.82
N PHE A 257 -7.30 -4.31 -3.28
CA PHE A 257 -8.25 -3.25 -3.03
C PHE A 257 -9.11 -3.60 -1.84
N TRP A 258 -9.07 -2.72 -0.84
CA TRP A 258 -9.95 -2.75 0.31
C TRP A 258 -11.01 -1.65 0.18
N TYR A 259 -12.22 -2.03 -0.22
CA TYR A 259 -13.35 -1.12 -0.31
C TYR A 259 -14.02 -1.05 1.06
N SER A 260 -13.88 0.09 1.73
CA SER A 260 -14.56 0.33 2.99
C SER A 260 -15.53 1.49 2.86
N ASN A 261 -16.82 1.18 3.05
CA ASN A 261 -17.90 2.15 3.00
C ASN A 261 -18.91 1.92 4.13
N GLY A 262 -18.42 1.84 5.36
CA GLY A 262 -19.24 1.67 6.55
C GLY A 262 -19.78 0.26 6.75
N GLY A 263 -19.17 -0.74 6.11
CA GLY A 263 -19.62 -2.14 6.17
C GLY A 263 -19.22 -2.91 7.42
N ARG A 264 -18.54 -2.28 8.39
CA ARG A 264 -18.21 -2.86 9.71
C ARG A 264 -19.02 -2.18 10.81
N PHE A 265 -19.82 -2.95 11.54
CA PHE A 265 -20.83 -2.43 12.48
C PHE A 265 -20.39 -2.41 13.95
N TYR A 266 -19.22 -2.96 14.26
CA TYR A 266 -18.66 -3.02 15.62
C TYR A 266 -17.55 -1.98 15.82
N ALA A 267 -17.19 -1.69 17.07
CA ALA A 267 -16.15 -0.72 17.40
C ALA A 267 -14.74 -1.17 16.95
N PRO A 268 -13.83 -0.25 16.56
CA PRO A 268 -14.03 1.20 16.48
C PRO A 268 -14.77 1.66 15.22
N TRP A 269 -15.05 0.75 14.29
CA TRP A 269 -15.62 1.06 12.98
C TRP A 269 -17.01 1.70 13.08
N ASN A 270 -17.96 1.05 13.75
CA ASN A 270 -19.32 1.55 14.01
C ASN A 270 -20.01 2.18 12.77
N GLY A 271 -19.74 1.67 11.57
CA GLY A 271 -20.21 2.23 10.30
C GLY A 271 -19.63 3.61 9.93
N ARG A 272 -18.67 4.15 10.69
CA ARG A 272 -18.05 5.48 10.53
C ARG A 272 -16.98 5.52 9.44
N HIS A 273 -16.27 4.42 9.18
CA HIS A 273 -15.21 4.39 8.17
C HIS A 273 -15.83 4.29 6.77
N ARG A 274 -15.94 5.43 6.09
CA ARG A 274 -16.68 5.59 4.83
C ARG A 274 -15.87 6.38 3.82
N GLY A 275 -16.11 6.10 2.54
CA GLY A 275 -15.41 6.81 1.48
C GLY A 275 -13.93 6.46 1.42
N VAL A 276 -13.55 5.18 1.54
CA VAL A 276 -12.13 4.76 1.60
C VAL A 276 -11.85 3.59 0.68
N LEU A 277 -10.77 3.73 -0.08
CA LEU A 277 -10.14 2.65 -0.84
C LEU A 277 -8.72 2.42 -0.32
N GLY A 278 -8.47 1.26 0.30
CA GLY A 278 -7.11 0.76 0.49
C GLY A 278 -6.51 0.33 -0.84
N VAL A 279 -5.30 0.81 -1.14
CA VAL A 279 -4.52 0.45 -2.34
C VAL A 279 -3.29 -0.31 -1.86
N GLU A 280 -3.47 -1.57 -1.50
CA GLU A 280 -2.48 -2.33 -0.78
C GLU A 280 -1.51 -3.04 -1.73
N GLU A 281 -0.32 -2.48 -1.90
CA GLU A 281 0.71 -3.05 -2.77
C GLU A 281 1.42 -4.20 -2.04
N ALA A 282 1.18 -5.44 -2.49
CA ALA A 282 1.34 -6.62 -1.65
C ALA A 282 2.08 -7.80 -2.33
N CYS A 283 2.71 -8.60 -1.46
CA CYS A 283 3.15 -9.97 -1.71
C CYS A 283 2.59 -10.82 -0.58
N THR A 284 1.41 -11.41 -0.80
CA THR A 284 0.63 -12.12 0.23
C THR A 284 -0.33 -13.11 -0.42
N TYR A 285 -0.79 -14.12 0.33
CA TYR A 285 -1.94 -14.93 -0.07
C TYR A 285 -3.22 -14.35 0.55
N PHE A 286 -3.74 -13.29 -0.09
CA PHE A 286 -4.87 -12.49 0.41
C PHE A 286 -4.67 -12.08 1.88
N ALA A 287 -5.75 -12.07 2.67
CA ALA A 287 -5.72 -11.88 4.11
C ALA A 287 -5.75 -13.20 4.91
N TYR A 288 -5.36 -14.34 4.31
CA TYR A 288 -5.36 -15.65 4.99
C TYR A 288 -4.27 -15.82 6.06
N GLY A 289 -3.37 -14.84 6.20
CA GLY A 289 -2.33 -14.82 7.22
C GLY A 289 -0.98 -15.41 6.78
N HIS A 290 -0.02 -15.38 7.72
CA HIS A 290 1.39 -15.67 7.48
C HIS A 290 1.65 -17.09 6.98
N SER A 291 1.20 -18.11 7.71
CA SER A 291 1.44 -19.52 7.40
C SER A 291 0.82 -19.91 6.07
N SER A 292 -0.40 -19.46 5.81
CA SER A 292 -1.10 -19.65 4.53
C SER A 292 -0.34 -19.03 3.35
N SER A 293 0.33 -17.90 3.59
CA SER A 293 1.09 -17.17 2.57
C SER A 293 2.45 -17.78 2.25
N ILE A 294 3.10 -18.45 3.21
CA ILE A 294 4.39 -19.14 2.97
C ILE A 294 4.20 -20.60 2.54
N SER A 295 3.03 -21.17 2.77
CA SER A 295 2.69 -22.53 2.36
C SER A 295 2.29 -22.59 0.89
N ASP A 296 2.33 -23.79 0.31
CA ASP A 296 1.85 -24.01 -1.04
C ASP A 296 0.36 -23.66 -1.18
N ASN A 297 0.06 -22.78 -2.13
CA ASN A 297 -1.27 -22.29 -2.40
C ASN A 297 -1.48 -22.13 -3.91
N HIS A 298 -2.71 -21.82 -4.33
CA HIS A 298 -3.00 -21.80 -5.77
C HIS A 298 -2.30 -20.65 -6.52
N LEU A 299 -1.92 -19.56 -5.84
CA LEU A 299 -1.15 -18.48 -6.45
C LEU A 299 0.32 -18.90 -6.62
N SER A 300 0.94 -19.46 -5.57
CA SER A 300 2.34 -19.92 -5.61
C SER A 300 2.56 -21.01 -6.65
N ARG A 301 1.63 -21.97 -6.78
CA ARG A 301 1.68 -23.01 -7.83
C ARG A 301 1.64 -22.45 -9.25
N ASN A 302 1.04 -21.26 -9.42
CA ASN A 302 0.97 -20.55 -10.68
C ASN A 302 2.10 -19.50 -10.83
N GLY A 303 3.13 -19.56 -9.99
CA GLY A 303 4.31 -18.69 -10.08
C GLY A 303 4.11 -17.28 -9.51
N ILE A 304 3.00 -17.01 -8.83
CA ILE A 304 2.74 -15.72 -8.18
C ILE A 304 3.25 -15.81 -6.74
N LYS A 305 4.22 -14.96 -6.38
CA LYS A 305 4.79 -14.95 -5.02
C LYS A 305 3.74 -14.49 -4.00
N THR A 306 3.64 -15.22 -2.90
CA THR A 306 2.77 -14.89 -1.77
C THR A 306 3.54 -14.56 -0.49
N ALA A 307 4.87 -14.60 -0.54
CA ALA A 307 5.75 -14.16 0.55
C ALA A 307 7.11 -13.74 0.00
N ILE A 308 7.82 -12.90 0.75
CA ILE A 308 9.20 -12.49 0.49
C ILE A 308 10.15 -13.38 1.29
N SER A 309 11.19 -13.90 0.65
CA SER A 309 12.31 -14.53 1.38
C SER A 309 13.10 -13.46 2.14
N LEU A 310 13.38 -13.72 3.40
CA LEU A 310 14.12 -12.83 4.30
C LEU A 310 15.63 -13.07 4.26
N GLU A 311 16.08 -14.08 3.51
CA GLU A 311 17.49 -14.33 3.27
C GLU A 311 18.14 -13.17 2.50
N GLY A 312 19.35 -12.78 2.91
CA GLY A 312 20.13 -11.74 2.24
C GLY A 312 19.69 -10.30 2.55
N ASP A 313 18.97 -10.08 3.66
CA ASP A 313 18.55 -8.77 4.15
C ASP A 313 17.76 -7.94 3.11
N PRO A 314 16.61 -8.46 2.61
CA PRO A 314 15.88 -7.82 1.53
C PRO A 314 15.38 -6.43 1.91
N GLU A 315 15.33 -5.55 0.90
CA GLU A 315 14.73 -4.22 1.00
C GLU A 315 13.54 -4.12 0.05
N ILE A 316 12.35 -3.95 0.62
CA ILE A 316 11.10 -3.78 -0.14
C ILE A 316 10.83 -2.28 -0.25
N ARG A 317 10.34 -1.84 -1.41
CA ARG A 317 10.15 -0.43 -1.73
C ARG A 317 8.78 -0.15 -2.32
N CYS A 318 8.22 1.00 -1.98
CA CYS A 318 6.98 1.54 -2.52
C CYS A 318 7.06 3.06 -2.61
N VAL A 319 6.33 3.66 -3.54
CA VAL A 319 6.22 5.11 -3.68
C VAL A 319 4.75 5.48 -3.64
N ILE A 320 4.40 6.47 -2.83
CA ILE A 320 3.06 7.06 -2.80
C ILE A 320 3.16 8.56 -3.01
N GLY A 321 2.15 9.16 -3.62
CA GLY A 321 2.16 10.60 -3.90
C GLY A 321 0.85 11.10 -4.46
N ALA A 322 0.84 12.39 -4.80
CA ALA A 322 -0.35 13.06 -5.28
C ALA A 322 -0.05 14.16 -6.30
N THR A 323 -0.88 14.31 -7.32
CA THR A 323 -0.76 15.40 -8.30
C THR A 323 -2.11 16.05 -8.58
N THR A 324 -2.07 17.27 -9.09
CA THR A 324 -3.27 17.96 -9.60
C THR A 324 -3.89 17.18 -10.75
N LEU A 325 -5.21 17.07 -10.74
CA LEU A 325 -5.98 16.64 -11.92
C LEU A 325 -6.13 17.82 -12.88
N PHE A 326 -5.38 17.76 -13.96
CA PHE A 326 -5.49 18.70 -15.07
C PHE A 326 -6.56 18.23 -16.05
N GLY A 327 -7.50 19.11 -16.43
CA GLY A 327 -8.57 18.78 -17.38
C GLY A 327 -9.75 18.05 -16.75
N HIS A 328 -10.51 17.32 -17.57
CA HIS A 328 -11.75 16.65 -17.16
C HIS A 328 -11.68 15.12 -17.31
N GLU A 329 -10.63 14.63 -17.95
CA GLU A 329 -10.34 13.22 -18.12
C GLU A 329 -10.08 12.57 -16.75
N THR A 330 -10.79 11.49 -16.44
CA THR A 330 -10.73 10.86 -15.11
C THR A 330 -10.05 9.50 -15.08
N GLU A 331 -9.61 9.01 -16.24
CA GLU A 331 -8.98 7.70 -16.38
C GLU A 331 -7.52 7.89 -16.82
N ALA A 332 -6.59 7.32 -16.06
CA ALA A 332 -5.19 7.23 -16.49
C ALA A 332 -5.05 6.00 -17.38
N GLU A 333 -4.66 6.21 -18.64
CA GLU A 333 -4.45 5.12 -19.59
C GLU A 333 -3.09 4.45 -19.40
N ARG A 334 -2.07 5.25 -19.08
CA ARG A 334 -0.70 4.77 -18.91
C ARG A 334 0.09 5.62 -17.93
N ILE A 335 0.85 4.96 -17.08
CA ILE A 335 1.92 5.57 -16.29
C ILE A 335 3.23 4.84 -16.61
N ASP A 336 4.22 5.59 -17.08
CA ASP A 336 5.53 5.07 -17.44
C ASP A 336 6.66 6.05 -17.09
N ILE A 337 7.90 5.57 -17.13
CA ILE A 337 9.09 6.40 -16.86
C ILE A 337 9.69 6.82 -18.21
N VAL A 338 9.86 8.13 -18.41
CA VAL A 338 10.47 8.72 -19.60
C VAL A 338 11.47 9.78 -19.17
N ASP A 339 12.70 9.68 -19.66
CA ASP A 339 13.79 10.62 -19.35
C ASP A 339 13.98 10.89 -17.85
N GLY A 340 13.84 9.84 -17.04
CA GLY A 340 13.98 9.89 -15.58
C GLY A 340 12.77 10.46 -14.83
N GLN A 341 11.70 10.83 -15.53
CA GLN A 341 10.47 11.40 -14.95
C GLN A 341 9.30 10.43 -15.07
N LEU A 342 8.28 10.60 -14.21
CA LEU A 342 7.04 9.84 -14.30
C LEU A 342 6.09 10.56 -15.25
N ARG A 343 5.73 9.92 -16.36
CA ARG A 343 4.72 10.39 -17.29
C ARG A 343 3.38 9.77 -16.95
N VAL A 344 2.35 10.61 -16.87
CA VAL A 344 0.96 10.15 -16.77
C VAL A 344 0.26 10.52 -18.07
N THR A 345 -0.33 9.53 -18.74
CA THR A 345 -1.16 9.71 -19.94
C THR A 345 -2.61 9.43 -19.56
N MET A 346 -3.47 10.44 -19.70
CA MET A 346 -4.90 10.34 -19.46
C MET A 346 -5.62 9.80 -20.71
N ARG A 347 -6.72 9.08 -20.51
CA ARG A 347 -7.60 8.64 -21.59
C ARG A 347 -8.22 9.86 -22.26
N GLY A 348 -7.81 10.14 -23.50
CA GLY A 348 -8.03 11.42 -24.19
C GLY A 348 -6.75 12.04 -24.75
N GLY A 349 -5.58 11.47 -24.41
CA GLY A 349 -4.28 11.81 -25.00
C GLY A 349 -3.52 12.92 -24.28
N HIS A 350 -4.14 13.58 -23.29
CA HIS A 350 -3.44 14.54 -22.45
C HIS A 350 -2.38 13.82 -21.62
N ASN A 351 -1.15 14.34 -21.64
CA ASN A 351 -0.05 13.81 -20.86
C ASN A 351 0.63 14.92 -20.06
N PHE A 352 1.16 14.57 -18.90
CA PHE A 352 1.98 15.46 -18.08
C PHE A 352 3.11 14.68 -17.39
N MET A 353 4.16 15.41 -17.04
CA MET A 353 5.37 14.88 -16.43
C MET A 353 5.46 15.29 -14.97
N LEU A 354 5.82 14.33 -14.11
CA LEU A 354 6.08 14.55 -12.69
C LEU A 354 7.56 14.25 -12.40
N PRO A 355 8.25 15.11 -11.62
CA PRO A 355 9.57 14.78 -11.10
C PRO A 355 9.54 13.48 -10.31
N TYR A 356 10.44 12.56 -10.63
CA TYR A 356 10.49 11.21 -10.08
C TYR A 356 11.93 10.71 -9.97
N ASP A 357 12.22 9.85 -9.00
CA ASP A 357 13.49 9.13 -8.92
C ASP A 357 13.33 7.77 -9.62
N ALA A 358 13.69 7.72 -10.91
CA ALA A 358 13.59 6.53 -11.75
C ALA A 358 14.40 5.33 -11.23
N ASP A 359 15.46 5.59 -10.46
CA ASP A 359 16.31 4.53 -9.94
C ASP A 359 15.74 3.89 -8.68
N PHE A 360 14.83 4.56 -7.95
CA PHE A 360 14.35 4.10 -6.65
C PHE A 360 13.73 2.69 -6.73
N LEU A 361 12.83 2.48 -7.69
CA LEU A 361 12.22 1.18 -7.93
C LEU A 361 13.03 0.29 -8.89
N ALA A 362 14.02 0.82 -9.63
CA ALA A 362 14.87 -0.01 -10.49
C ALA A 362 15.98 -0.74 -9.69
N LYS A 363 16.45 -0.16 -8.59
CA LYS A 363 17.63 -0.64 -7.82
C LYS A 363 17.51 -2.06 -7.25
N SER A 364 16.31 -2.60 -7.01
CA SER A 364 16.16 -3.95 -6.44
C SER A 364 16.31 -5.08 -7.47
N ALA A 365 16.17 -4.79 -8.77
CA ALA A 365 16.34 -5.80 -9.83
C ALA A 365 17.76 -6.38 -9.89
N LYS A 366 18.77 -5.66 -9.37
CA LYS A 366 20.17 -6.10 -9.34
C LYS A 366 20.53 -7.03 -8.17
N GLN A 367 19.67 -7.18 -7.15
CA GLN A 367 19.95 -8.09 -6.03
C GLN A 367 19.56 -9.55 -6.32
N GLY A 368 18.84 -9.83 -7.41
CA GLY A 368 18.46 -11.19 -7.84
C GLY A 368 19.39 -11.86 -8.87
N ALA A 369 20.43 -11.17 -9.33
CA ALA A 369 21.35 -11.68 -10.36
C ALA A 369 22.80 -11.73 -9.83
N GLY A 370 23.11 -12.81 -9.11
CA GLY A 370 24.45 -13.39 -8.94
C GLY A 370 25.62 -12.48 -8.54
N SER A 371 26.07 -12.60 -7.29
CA SER A 371 27.49 -12.45 -6.96
C SER A 371 28.12 -13.84 -6.78
N GLY A 372 28.16 -14.59 -7.88
CA GLY A 372 29.03 -15.75 -8.01
C GLY A 372 30.33 -15.36 -8.67
N SER A 373 31.33 -14.89 -7.92
CA SER A 373 32.75 -15.10 -8.22
C SER A 373 33.65 -14.53 -7.12
N ALA A 374 34.30 -15.42 -6.37
CA ALA A 374 35.70 -15.24 -6.01
C ALA A 374 36.31 -16.65 -5.88
N ARG A 375 37.01 -17.05 -6.95
CA ARG A 375 37.88 -18.23 -6.96
C ARG A 375 39.06 -18.01 -6.01
N ALA A 376 39.51 -19.15 -5.49
CA ALA A 376 40.70 -19.40 -4.71
C ALA A 376 41.95 -18.61 -5.11
N ILE A 377 42.76 -18.27 -4.09
CA ILE A 377 44.21 -18.24 -4.19
C ILE A 377 44.74 -19.08 -3.03
N ALA A 378 45.55 -20.07 -3.38
CA ALA A 378 46.34 -20.88 -2.46
C ALA A 378 47.52 -20.08 -1.93
N ASP A 379 47.84 -20.25 -0.64
CA ASP A 379 49.13 -20.77 -0.16
C ASP A 379 48.95 -21.29 1.28
#